data_AF-A0A9X7CIM4-F1
#
_entry.id   AF-A0A9X7CIM4-F1
#
_cell.length_a   1.000
_cell.length_b   1.000
_cell.length_c   1.000
_cell.angle_alpha   90.00
_cell.angle_beta   90.00
_cell.angle_gamma   90.00
#
_symmetry.space_group_name_H-M   'P 1'
#
loop_
_entity.id
_entity.type
_entity.pdbx_description
1 polymer ?
#
loop_
_entity_poly.entity_id
_entity_poly.type
_entity_poly.pdbx_seq_one_letter_code
_entity_poly.pdbx_strand_id
1 'polypeptide(L)' 'MTLKHLYEFSKNVGNTPLIKLECEETKNLSIYAKCEWHNPTGSIKGRAALGMINKYLQEADEKQNILFYGKLLPSKNCTC' A
#
# COMPACT_ATOMS: atom_id res chain seq x y z
N MET A 1 -12.11 -0.34 11.37
CA MET A 1 -10.67 -0.71 11.22
C MET A 1 -9.95 -0.30 12.49
N THR A 2 -9.30 -1.22 13.20
CA THR A 2 -8.47 -0.88 14.38
C THR A 2 -7.00 -0.80 13.98
N LEU A 3 -6.14 -0.17 14.80
CA LEU A 3 -4.68 -0.17 14.58
C LEU A 3 -4.12 -1.59 14.50
N LYS A 4 -4.69 -2.52 15.28
CA LYS A 4 -4.37 -3.95 15.21
C LYS A 4 -4.59 -4.54 13.82
N HIS A 5 -5.72 -4.23 13.18
CA HIS A 5 -6.00 -4.74 11.82
C HIS A 5 -5.04 -4.17 10.78
N LEU A 6 -4.64 -2.90 10.91
CA LEU A 6 -3.65 -2.28 10.03
C LEU A 6 -2.27 -2.95 10.18
N TYR A 7 -1.86 -3.26 11.42
CA TYR A 7 -0.60 -3.93 11.70
C TYR A 7 -0.57 -5.37 11.15
N GLU A 8 -1.65 -6.14 11.32
CA GLU A 8 -1.72 -7.49 10.72
C GLU A 8 -1.75 -7.44 9.19
N PHE A 9 -2.42 -6.45 8.60
CA PHE A 9 -2.40 -6.22 7.16
C PHE A 9 -0.99 -5.87 6.65
N SER A 10 -0.28 -4.98 7.34
CA SER A 10 1.03 -4.47 6.90
C SER A 10 2.10 -5.56 6.80
N LYS A 11 2.01 -6.62 7.62
CA LYS A 11 2.89 -7.80 7.55
C LYS A 11 2.86 -8.50 6.18
N ASN A 12 1.77 -8.36 5.44
CA ASN A 12 1.59 -8.98 4.13
C ASN A 12 1.89 -8.03 2.96
N VAL A 13 2.20 -6.75 3.21
CA VAL A 13 2.56 -5.79 2.16
C VAL A 13 4.04 -5.94 1.80
N GLY A 14 4.31 -6.05 0.51
CA GLY A 14 5.66 -6.22 -0.02
C GLY A 14 6.07 -7.67 -0.15
N ASN A 15 7.38 -7.94 0.00
CA ASN A 15 8.01 -9.24 -0.25
C ASN A 15 7.49 -9.98 -1.50
N THR A 16 7.23 -9.22 -2.56
CA THR A 16 6.64 -9.73 -3.78
C THR A 16 7.67 -10.53 -4.58
N PRO A 17 7.25 -11.59 -5.29
CA PRO A 17 8.16 -12.41 -6.07
C PRO A 17 8.98 -11.60 -7.08
N LEU A 18 10.19 -12.07 -7.34
CA LEU A 18 11.01 -11.66 -8.48
C LEU A 18 11.12 -12.88 -9.40
N ILE A 19 10.53 -12.81 -10.58
CA ILE A 19 10.51 -13.92 -11.54
C ILE A 19 11.41 -13.58 -12.73
N LYS A 20 12.20 -14.54 -13.19
CA LYS A 20 12.94 -14.41 -14.45
C LYS A 20 11.95 -14.54 -15.61
N LEU A 21 12.02 -13.64 -16.57
CA LEU A 21 11.25 -13.73 -17.80
C LEU A 21 12.07 -14.48 -18.84
N GLU A 22 11.49 -15.53 -19.40
CA GLU A 22 12.11 -16.35 -20.45
C GLU A 22 11.40 -16.08 -21.77
N CYS A 23 12.17 -15.65 -22.77
CA CYS A 23 11.68 -15.22 -24.08
C CYS A 23 12.84 -15.35 -25.08
N GLU A 24 12.59 -15.98 -26.23
CA GLU A 24 13.63 -16.33 -27.21
C GLU A 24 14.33 -15.08 -27.75
N GLU A 25 13.56 -14.00 -27.95
CA GLU A 25 14.03 -12.70 -28.42
C GLU A 25 14.99 -12.03 -27.43
N THR A 26 14.92 -12.39 -26.15
CA THR A 26 15.72 -11.80 -25.07
C THR A 26 16.63 -12.83 -24.39
N LYS A 27 16.89 -13.97 -25.03
CA LYS A 27 17.68 -15.09 -24.47
C LYS A 27 19.08 -14.73 -23.96
N ASN A 28 19.68 -13.68 -24.51
CA ASN A 28 21.01 -13.18 -24.11
C ASN A 28 20.94 -12.13 -22.98
N LEU A 29 19.74 -11.78 -22.51
CA LEU A 29 19.49 -10.80 -21.46
C LEU A 29 18.94 -11.50 -20.21
N SER A 30 19.20 -10.91 -19.05
CA SER A 30 18.60 -11.34 -17.78
C SER A 30 17.51 -10.36 -17.38
N ILE A 31 16.28 -10.62 -17.83
CA ILE A 31 15.12 -9.79 -17.54
C ILE A 31 14.33 -10.42 -16.39
N TYR A 32 13.94 -9.60 -15.42
CA TYR A 32 13.15 -10.04 -14.28
C TYR A 32 11.93 -9.15 -14.08
N ALA A 33 10.78 -9.76 -13.77
CA ALA A 33 9.60 -9.03 -13.33
C ALA A 33 9.50 -9.03 -11.81
N LYS A 34 9.41 -7.83 -11.22
CA LYS A 34 9.05 -7.65 -9.82
C LYS A 34 7.53 -7.64 -9.71
N CYS A 35 6.94 -8.71 -9.15
CA CYS A 35 5.51 -8.99 -9.20
C CYS A 35 4.69 -8.16 -8.21
N GLU A 36 4.69 -6.83 -8.32
CA GLU A 36 4.02 -5.93 -7.37
C GLU A 36 2.50 -6.05 -7.34
N TRP A 37 1.89 -6.74 -8.32
CA TRP A 37 0.49 -7.15 -8.26
C TRP A 37 0.21 -8.22 -7.20
N HIS A 38 1.23 -8.91 -6.66
CA HIS A 38 1.09 -9.84 -5.53
C HIS A 38 0.96 -9.15 -4.16
N ASN A 39 1.05 -7.82 -4.09
CA ASN A 39 0.66 -7.14 -2.86
C ASN A 39 -0.84 -7.43 -2.56
N PRO A 40 -1.26 -7.45 -1.28
CA PRO A 40 -2.68 -7.62 -0.91
C PRO A 40 -3.62 -6.60 -1.56
N THR A 41 -3.11 -5.43 -1.93
CA THR A 41 -3.85 -4.38 -2.64
C THR A 41 -3.92 -4.57 -4.15
N GLY A 42 -3.28 -5.60 -4.70
CA GLY A 42 -3.21 -5.89 -6.14
C GLY A 42 -2.30 -4.95 -6.94
N SER A 43 -1.55 -4.05 -6.30
CA SER A 43 -0.66 -3.11 -6.99
C SER A 43 0.44 -2.56 -6.08
N ILE A 44 1.45 -1.94 -6.70
CA ILE A 44 2.55 -1.24 -6.02
C ILE A 44 2.08 -0.14 -5.05
N LYS A 45 0.90 0.46 -5.28
CA LYS A 45 0.42 1.60 -4.50
C LYS A 45 0.16 1.25 -3.03
N GLY A 46 -0.03 -0.03 -2.71
CA GLY A 46 -0.18 -0.50 -1.32
C GLY A 46 1.00 -0.12 -0.43
N ARG A 47 2.23 -0.12 -0.98
CA ARG A 47 3.43 0.30 -0.25
C ARG A 47 3.42 1.79 0.08
N ALA A 48 3.11 2.63 -0.90
CA ALA A 48 3.06 4.08 -0.73
C ALA A 48 1.97 4.48 0.27
N ALA A 49 0.77 3.90 0.16
CA ALA A 49 -0.31 4.14 1.10
C ALA A 49 0.07 3.75 2.53
N LEU A 50 0.64 2.55 2.73
CA LEU A 50 1.11 2.10 4.03
C LEU A 50 2.20 3.01 4.60
N GLY A 51 3.15 3.46 3.76
CA GLY A 51 4.19 4.40 4.17
C GLY A 51 3.65 5.74 4.66
N MET A 52 2.68 6.32 3.94
CA MET A 52 2.02 7.56 4.36
C MET A 52 1.27 7.40 5.68
N ILE A 53 0.50 6.31 5.83
CA ILE A 53 -0.26 6.03 7.05
C ILE A 53 0.69 5.82 8.23
N ASN A 54 1.75 5.02 8.06
CA ASN A 54 2.73 4.76 9.12
C ASN A 54 3.44 6.05 9.56
N LYS A 55 3.86 6.89 8.60
CA LYS A 55 4.47 8.18 8.90
C LYS A 55 3.54 9.06 9.72
N TYR A 56 2.29 9.17 9.28
CA TYR A 56 1.28 9.93 10.01
C TYR A 56 1.04 9.37 11.43
N LEU A 57 0.97 8.05 11.59
CA LEU A 57 0.79 7.43 12.91
C LEU A 57 1.98 7.66 13.84
N GLN A 58 3.20 7.66 13.31
CA GLN A 58 4.41 8.01 14.08
C GLN A 58 4.35 9.47 14.53
N GLU A 59 4.03 10.40 13.63
CA GLU A 59 3.90 11.83 13.94
C GLU A 59 2.71 12.14 14.88
N ALA A 60 1.64 11.35 14.83
CA ALA A 60 0.45 11.49 15.66
C ALA A 60 0.62 10.88 17.07
N ASP A 61 1.47 9.86 17.22
CA ASP A 61 1.89 9.39 18.55
C ASP A 61 2.72 10.47 19.27
N GLU A 62 3.51 11.24 18.51
CA GLU A 62 4.21 12.45 19.00
C GLU A 62 3.27 13.66 19.20
N LYS A 63 2.11 13.67 18.55
CA LYS A 63 1.11 14.76 18.60
C LYS A 63 -0.28 14.19 18.80
N GLN A 64 -0.61 13.90 20.06
CA GLN A 64 -1.94 13.42 20.46
C GLN A 64 -3.05 14.21 19.75
N ASN A 65 -3.95 13.47 19.08
CA ASN A 65 -5.19 13.87 18.42
C ASN A 65 -5.16 14.07 16.90
N ILE A 66 -5.18 12.97 16.14
CA ILE A 66 -5.54 13.07 14.73
C ILE A 66 -6.34 11.84 14.24
N LEU A 67 -7.60 11.73 14.70
CA LEU A 67 -8.66 10.91 14.06
C LEU A 67 -9.92 11.76 13.82
N PHE A 68 -9.74 12.99 13.33
CA PHE A 68 -10.84 13.91 12.99
C PHE A 68 -11.09 14.06 11.48
N TYR A 69 -10.60 13.17 10.63
CA TYR A 69 -10.96 13.22 9.20
C TYR A 69 -12.38 12.71 8.88
N GLY A 70 -13.05 12.04 9.83
CA GLY A 70 -14.44 11.58 9.67
C GLY A 70 -15.52 12.60 10.07
N LYS A 71 -15.16 13.74 10.66
CA LYS A 71 -16.15 14.71 11.22
C LYS A 71 -16.33 15.99 10.39
N LEU A 72 -15.60 16.15 9.29
CA LEU A 72 -15.72 17.30 8.41
C LEU A 72 -15.63 16.84 6.95
N LEU A 73 -16.76 16.42 6.41
CA LEU A 73 -17.28 16.89 5.12
C LEU A 73 -18.75 16.42 5.10
N PRO A 74 -19.75 17.31 5.27
CA PRO A 74 -21.13 16.94 4.96
C PRO A 74 -21.13 16.44 3.53
N SER A 75 -21.70 15.26 3.31
CA SER A 75 -21.93 14.71 1.96
C SER A 75 -22.67 15.77 1.16
N LYS A 76 -21.98 16.50 0.29
CA LYS A 76 -22.66 17.23 -0.76
C LYS A 76 -23.30 16.14 -1.61
N ASN A 77 -24.64 16.09 -1.58
CA ASN A 77 -25.45 15.21 -2.42
C ASN A 77 -24.88 15.21 -3.84
N CYS A 78 -24.14 14.16 -4.18
CA CYS A 78 -23.69 13.92 -5.53
C CYS A 78 -24.80 13.09 -6.17
N THR A 79 -25.73 13.78 -6.82
CA THR A 79 -26.64 13.14 -7.77
C THR A 79 -25.88 13.04 -9.09
N CYS A 80 -25.23 11.91 -9.32
CA CYS A 80 -24.96 11.39 -10.65
C CYS A 80 -25.94 10.25 -10.95
#